data_AF-A8G586-F1
#
_entry.id   AF-A8G586-F1
#
_cell.length_a   1.000
_cell.length_b   1.000
_cell.length_c   1.000
_cell.angle_alpha   90.00
_cell.angle_beta   90.00
_cell.angle_gamma   90.00
#
_symmetry.space_group_name_H-M   'P 1'
#
loop_
_entity.id
_entity.type
_entity.pdbx_description
1 polymer ?
#
loop_
_entity_poly.entity_id
_entity_poly.type
_entity_poly.pdbx_seq_one_letter_code
_entity_poly.pdbx_strand_id
1 'polypeptide(L)' 'MLDANTKKACKNDPAIREIKIRNIEHAIKQAELMIKESKMSQEELIFLKRKISDARQDLEILYLMKIQ' A
#
# COMPACT_ATOMS: atom_id res chain seq x y z
N MET A 1 -1.97 -6.71 -2.82
CA MET A 1 -2.59 -5.97 -3.94
C MET A 1 -1.49 -5.41 -4.85
N LEU A 2 -0.74 -6.29 -5.51
CA LEU A 2 0.23 -5.99 -6.56
C LEU A 2 0.18 -7.19 -7.51
N ASP A 3 -0.48 -7.03 -8.66
CA ASP A 3 -0.58 -8.10 -9.64
C ASP A 3 0.78 -8.35 -10.32
N ALA A 4 0.88 -9.47 -11.04
CA ALA A 4 2.12 -9.89 -11.69
C ALA A 4 2.64 -8.85 -12.71
N ASN A 5 1.75 -8.17 -13.42
CA ASN A 5 2.13 -7.16 -14.42
C ASN A 5 2.69 -5.92 -13.71
N THR A 6 2.02 -5.45 -12.66
CA THR A 6 2.49 -4.31 -11.86
C THR A 6 3.84 -4.61 -11.20
N LYS A 7 4.04 -5.83 -10.67
CA LYS A 7 5.34 -6.26 -10.12
C LYS A 7 6.45 -6.22 -11.18
N LYS A 8 6.17 -6.71 -12.39
CA LYS A 8 7.12 -6.68 -13.51
C LYS A 8 7.49 -5.24 -13.91
N ALA A 9 6.50 -4.35 -13.99
CA ALA A 9 6.74 -2.94 -14.28
C ALA A 9 7.61 -2.27 -13.20
N CYS A 10 7.30 -2.50 -11.92
CA CYS A 10 8.09 -1.95 -10.80
C CYS A 10 9.50 -2.55 -10.74
N LYS A 11 9.71 -3.79 -11.18
CA LYS A 11 11.05 -4.39 -11.25
C LYS A 11 11.89 -3.75 -12.36
N ASN A 12 11.29 -3.55 -13.53
CA ASN A 12 11.99 -3.07 -14.72
C ASN A 12 12.24 -1.56 -14.71
N ASP A 13 11.38 -0.79 -14.04
CA ASP A 13 11.44 0.67 -14.02
C ASP A 13 11.43 1.18 -12.56
N PRO A 14 12.59 1.65 -12.06
CA PRO A 14 12.70 2.23 -10.72
C PRO A 14 11.80 3.45 -10.51
N ALA A 15 11.54 4.28 -11.53
CA ALA A 15 10.69 5.46 -11.39
C ALA A 15 9.23 5.06 -11.16
N ILE A 16 8.74 4.05 -11.89
CA ILE A 16 7.41 3.46 -11.66
C ILE A 16 7.31 2.90 -10.24
N ARG A 17 8.37 2.22 -9.77
CA ARG A 17 8.43 1.68 -8.41
C ARG A 17 8.34 2.78 -7.35
N GLU A 18 9.10 3.87 -7.48
CA GLU A 18 9.06 5.00 -6.54
C GLU A 18 7.70 5.69 -6.50
N ILE A 19 7.07 5.87 -7.66
CA ILE A 19 5.70 6.42 -7.74
C ILE A 19 4.73 5.49 -7.01
N LYS A 20 4.86 4.17 -7.23
CA LYS A 20 3.99 3.18 -6.58
C LYS A 20 4.16 3.17 -5.06
N ILE A 21 5.40 3.22 -4.57
CA ILE A 21 5.71 3.33 -3.14
C ILE A 21 5.02 4.55 -2.55
N ARG A 22 5.27 5.75 -3.10
CA ARG A 22 4.68 7.00 -2.59
C ARG A 22 3.15 6.97 -2.58
N ASN A 23 2.53 6.39 -3.61
CA ASN A 23 1.08 6.27 -3.68
C ASN A 23 0.53 5.34 -2.60
N ILE A 24 1.18 4.21 -2.34
CA ILE A 24 0.73 3.27 -1.31
C ILE A 24 0.96 3.87 0.09
N GLU A 25 2.10 4.51 0.34
CA GLU A 25 2.37 5.24 1.60
C GLU A 25 1.30 6.31 1.86
N HIS A 26 0.97 7.09 0.83
CA HIS A 26 -0.08 8.10 0.94
C HIS A 26 -1.45 7.48 1.25
N ALA A 27 -1.82 6.39 0.56
CA ALA A 27 -3.08 5.70 0.79
C ALA A 27 -3.18 5.13 2.22
N ILE A 28 -2.10 4.53 2.74
CA ILE A 28 -2.03 4.05 4.13
C ILE A 28 -2.23 5.22 5.09
N LYS A 29 -1.51 6.33 4.89
CA LYS A 29 -1.62 7.52 5.74
C LYS A 29 -3.05 8.06 5.76
N GLN A 30 -3.71 8.15 4.61
CA GLN A 30 -5.10 8.59 4.55
C GLN A 30 -6.04 7.61 5.26
N ALA A 31 -5.88 6.31 5.06
CA ALA A 31 -6.68 5.31 5.74
C ALA A 31 -6.50 5.34 7.27
N GLU A 32 -5.28 5.54 7.75
CA GLU A 32 -4.99 5.69 9.18
C GLU A 32 -5.63 6.95 9.78
N LEU A 33 -5.61 8.08 9.05
CA LEU A 33 -6.32 9.31 9.46
C LEU A 33 -7.83 9.08 9.51
N MET A 34 -8.41 8.40 8.51
CA MET A 34 -9.84 8.06 8.50
C MET A 34 -10.22 7.24 9.73
N ILE A 35 -9.42 6.23 10.11
CA ILE A 35 -9.64 5.43 11.32
C ILE A 35 -9.60 6.29 12.59
N LYS A 36 -8.67 7.26 12.65
CA LYS A 36 -8.47 8.12 13.83
C LYS A 36 -9.58 9.16 14.00
N GLU A 37 -10.07 9.71 12.91
CA GLU A 37 -10.95 10.88 12.90
C GLU A 37 -12.44 10.54 12.75
N SER A 38 -12.77 9.32 12.30
CA SER A 38 -14.15 8.95 11.94
C SER A 38 -14.83 8.05 12.98
N LYS A 39 -16.14 8.27 13.19
CA LYS A 39 -17.02 7.31 13.87
C LYS A 39 -17.46 6.21 12.89
N MET A 40 -16.51 5.36 12.48
CA MET A 40 -16.79 4.22 11.59
C MET A 40 -17.43 3.07 12.37
N SER A 41 -18.23 2.26 11.70
CA SER A 41 -18.70 0.99 12.25
C SER A 41 -17.55 -0.01 12.45
N GLN A 42 -17.75 -1.01 13.29
CA GLN A 42 -16.77 -2.10 13.51
C GLN A 42 -16.42 -2.82 12.20
N GLU A 43 -17.40 -3.05 11.32
CA GLU A 43 -17.21 -3.72 10.04
C GLU A 43 -16.32 -2.91 9.10
N GLU A 44 -16.57 -1.61 8.99
CA GLU A 44 -15.76 -0.68 8.19
C GLU A 44 -14.32 -0.58 8.75
N LEU A 45 -14.16 -0.56 10.07
CA LEU A 45 -12.84 -0.57 10.70
C LEU A 45 -12.06 -1.86 10.39
N ILE A 46 -12.71 -3.03 10.46
CA ILE A 46 -12.08 -4.31 10.14
C ILE A 46 -11.68 -4.33 8.67
N PHE A 47 -12.57 -3.89 7.77
CA PHE A 47 -12.29 -3.81 6.34
C PHE A 47 -11.09 -2.91 6.04
N LEU A 48 -11.08 -1.70 6.60
CA LEU A 48 -10.02 -0.73 6.35
C LEU A 48 -8.67 -1.19 6.92
N LYS A 49 -8.65 -1.80 8.11
CA LYS A 49 -7.44 -2.40 8.69
C LYS A 49 -6.87 -3.53 7.83
N ARG A 50 -7.72 -4.39 7.24
CA ARG A 50 -7.28 -5.42 6.29
C ARG A 50 -6.62 -4.80 5.07
N LYS A 51 -7.22 -3.75 4.49
CA LYS A 51 -6.64 -3.02 3.34
C LYS A 51 -5.29 -2.39 3.67
N ILE A 52 -5.14 -1.79 4.86
CA ILE A 52 -3.85 -1.26 5.32
C ILE A 52 -2.82 -2.39 5.43
N SER A 53 -3.20 -3.55 5.98
CA SER A 53 -2.30 -4.71 6.09
C SER A 53 -1.83 -5.19 4.71
N ASP A 54 -2.75 -5.35 3.76
CA ASP A 54 -2.42 -5.77 2.38
C ASP A 54 -1.47 -4.75 1.72
N ALA A 55 -1.73 -3.45 1.90
CA ALA A 55 -0.91 -2.37 1.36
C ALA A 55 0.51 -2.34 1.96
N ARG A 56 0.65 -2.64 3.25
CA ARG A 56 1.96 -2.75 3.91
C ARG A 56 2.78 -3.92 3.36
N GLN A 57 2.15 -5.08 3.11
CA GLN A 57 2.81 -6.20 2.44
C GLN A 57 3.27 -5.84 1.02
N ASP A 58 2.44 -5.10 0.28
CA ASP A 58 2.81 -4.62 -1.05
C ASP A 58 4.02 -3.65 -0.98
N LEU A 59 4.05 -2.75 0.00
CA LEU A 59 5.21 -1.86 0.22
C LEU A 59 6.49 -2.65 0.53
N GLU A 60 6.40 -3.65 1.41
CA GLU A 60 7.55 -4.49 1.74
C GLU A 60 8.15 -5.14 0.48
N ILE A 61 7.30 -5.69 -0.39
CA ILE A 61 7.74 -6.25 -1.67
C ILE A 61 8.45 -5.20 -2.53
N LEU A 62 7.91 -3.99 -2.64
CA LEU A 62 8.51 -2.91 -3.44
C LEU A 62 9.83 -2.41 -2.86
N TYR A 63 9.99 -2.38 -1.54
CA TYR A 63 11.27 -2.02 -0.90
C TYR A 63 12.31 -3.12 -1.05
N LEU A 64 11.93 -4.40 -0.93
CA LEU A 64 12.84 -5.52 -1.18
C LEU A 64 13.40 -5.48 -2.61
N MET A 65 12.60 -5.07 -3.60
CA MET A 65 13.04 -4.85 -4.98
C MET A 65 14.07 -3.73 -5.15
N LYS A 66 14.26 -2.83 -4.16
CA LYS A 66 15.33 -1.81 -4.20
C LYS A 66 16.68 -2.34 -3.73
N ILE A 67 16.67 -3.39 -2.92
CA ILE A 67 17.86 -3.95 -2.28
C ILE A 67 18.54 -4.99 -3.19
N GLN A 68 17.76 -5.61 -4.09
CA GLN A 68 18.21 -6.60 -5.09
C GLN A 68 18.72 -5.93 -6.37
#